data_AF-A0A8C7F6Z8-F1
#
_entry.id   AF-A0A8C7F6Z8-F1
#
_cell.length_a   1.000
_cell.length_b   1.000
_cell.length_c   1.000
_cell.angle_alpha   90.00
_cell.angle_beta   90.00
_cell.angle_gamma   90.00
#
_symmetry.space_group_name_H-M   'P 1'
#
loop_
_entity.id
_entity.type
_entity.pdbx_description
1 polymer ?
#
loop_
_entity_poly.entity_id
_entity_poly.type
_entity_poly.pdbx_seq_one_letter_code
_entity_poly.pdbx_strand_id
1 'polypeptide(L)' 'MAGAKPGVHALQLKPVSVHDILKRGSKFIKWDEEPNSGHPTLITLKVDPDGFFLYWTGGANMVSLVGPTW' A
#
# COMPACT_ATOMS: atom_id res chain seq x y z
N MET A 1 1.92 -26.72 42.87
CA MET A 1 2.33 -26.64 41.46
C MET A 1 1.15 -26.05 40.68
N ALA A 2 1.13 -24.72 40.47
CA ALA A 2 0.04 -24.06 39.75
C ALA A 2 0.27 -24.19 38.24
N GLY A 3 -0.68 -24.81 37.53
CA GLY A 3 -0.64 -24.92 36.08
C GLY A 3 -0.92 -23.57 35.42
N ALA A 4 0.13 -22.86 35.02
CA ALA A 4 -0.01 -21.77 34.05
C ALA A 4 -0.40 -22.39 32.71
N LYS A 5 -1.58 -22.05 32.18
CA LYS A 5 -2.00 -22.45 30.83
C LYS A 5 -0.98 -21.93 29.81
N PRO A 6 -0.28 -22.78 29.05
CA PRO A 6 0.58 -22.32 27.98
C PRO A 6 -0.32 -21.71 26.90
N GLY A 7 -0.32 -20.38 26.75
CA GLY A 7 -1.09 -19.72 25.70
C GLY A 7 -1.51 -18.27 25.95
N VAL A 8 -1.32 -17.71 27.16
CA VAL A 8 -1.81 -16.35 27.49
C VAL A 8 -1.08 -15.22 26.73
N HIS A 9 0.03 -15.52 26.05
CA HIS A 9 0.80 -14.56 25.26
C HIS A 9 1.06 -14.99 23.81
N ALA A 10 0.16 -15.76 23.19
CA ALA A 10 0.18 -15.83 21.73
C ALA A 10 -0.24 -14.45 21.19
N LEU A 11 0.72 -13.68 20.69
CA LEU A 11 0.46 -12.45 19.96
C LEU A 11 -0.44 -12.81 18.78
N GLN A 12 -1.74 -12.50 18.88
CA GLN A 12 -2.69 -12.78 17.80
C GLN A 12 -2.37 -11.84 16.64
N LEU A 13 -1.51 -12.30 15.73
CA LEU A 13 -1.24 -11.61 14.48
C LEU A 13 -2.53 -11.58 13.68
N LYS A 14 -2.95 -10.37 13.30
CA LYS A 14 -4.05 -10.19 12.37
C LYS A 14 -3.50 -10.13 10.95
N PRO A 15 -4.14 -10.80 9.99
CA PRO A 15 -3.87 -10.56 8.59
C PRO A 15 -3.98 -9.07 8.25
N VAL A 16 -3.25 -8.63 7.23
CA VAL A 16 -3.41 -7.28 6.68
C VAL A 16 -4.85 -7.13 6.19
N SER A 17 -5.47 -5.99 6.52
CA SER A 17 -6.79 -5.63 6.04
C SER A 17 -6.72 -4.26 5.38
N VAL A 18 -6.91 -4.23 4.07
CA VAL A 18 -6.85 -3.00 3.30
C VAL A 18 -8.21 -2.31 3.33
N HIS A 19 -8.22 -1.08 3.85
CA HIS A 19 -9.44 -0.27 3.96
C HIS A 19 -10.03 0.04 2.57
N ASP A 20 -11.36 0.09 2.45
CA ASP A 20 -12.02 0.22 1.15
C ASP A 20 -11.64 1.49 0.38
N ILE A 21 -11.30 2.56 1.09
CA ILE A 21 -10.85 3.80 0.45
C ILE A 21 -9.52 3.61 -0.30
N LEU A 22 -8.64 2.76 0.21
CA LEU A 22 -7.34 2.47 -0.42
C LEU A 22 -7.51 1.54 -1.63
N LYS A 23 -8.46 0.60 -1.57
CA LYS A 23 -8.81 -0.26 -2.70
C LYS A 23 -9.49 0.51 -3.83
N ARG A 24 -10.44 1.40 -3.50
CA ARG A 24 -11.12 2.27 -4.47
C ARG A 24 -10.15 3.26 -5.11
N GLY A 25 -9.21 3.75 -4.31
CA GLY A 25 -8.21 4.73 -4.71
C GLY A 25 -8.65 6.17 -4.52
N SER A 26 -7.67 7.06 -4.53
CA SER A 26 -7.88 8.50 -4.40
C SER A 26 -6.91 9.25 -5.30
N LYS A 27 -7.24 10.52 -5.61
CA LYS A 27 -6.43 11.36 -6.49
C LYS A 27 -5.30 12.02 -5.71
N PHE A 28 -4.09 11.95 -6.25
CA PHE A 28 -2.88 12.55 -5.68
C PHE A 28 -2.06 13.23 -6.78
N ILE A 29 -1.15 14.12 -6.38
CA ILE A 29 -0.15 14.70 -7.27
C ILE A 29 1.16 13.93 -7.08
N LYS A 30 1.64 13.26 -8.14
CA LYS A 30 3.01 12.73 -8.18
C LYS A 30 3.93 13.84 -8.67
N TRP A 31 4.99 14.09 -7.92
CA TRP A 31 6.05 15.02 -8.26
C TRP A 31 7.38 14.37 -7.83
N ASP A 32 8.47 14.68 -8.51
CA ASP A 32 9.81 14.26 -8.10
C ASP A 32 10.65 15.52 -7.85
N GLU A 33 11.70 15.40 -7.02
CA GLU A 33 12.56 16.53 -6.65
C GLU A 33 13.62 16.85 -7.71
N GLU A 34 13.87 15.92 -8.64
CA GLU A 34 14.89 16.07 -9.66
C GLU A 34 14.56 17.23 -10.62
N PRO A 35 15.50 18.16 -10.90
CA PRO A 35 15.24 19.34 -11.73
C PRO A 35 14.72 19.02 -13.15
N ASN A 36 15.03 17.82 -13.66
CA ASN A 36 14.60 17.33 -14.97
C ASN A 36 13.45 16.32 -14.89
N SER A 37 12.89 16.10 -13.70
CA SER A 37 11.64 15.37 -13.59
C SER A 37 10.52 16.20 -14.21
N GLY A 38 9.64 15.55 -14.97
CA GLY A 38 8.54 16.23 -15.65
C GLY A 38 7.62 16.98 -14.69
N HIS A 39 6.67 17.72 -15.24
CA HIS A 39 5.70 18.45 -14.42
C HIS A 39 4.92 17.53 -13.46
N PRO A 40 4.55 18.04 -12.26
CA PRO A 40 3.69 17.32 -11.34
C PRO A 40 2.45 16.76 -12.04
N THR A 41 2.19 15.48 -11.85
CA THR A 41 1.16 14.75 -12.59
C THR A 41 0.06 14.28 -11.64
N LEU A 42 -1.20 14.51 -12.01
CA LEU A 42 -2.35 13.95 -11.31
C LEU A 42 -2.41 12.44 -11.54
N ILE A 43 -2.41 11.68 -10.45
CA ILE A 43 -2.50 10.22 -10.46
C ILE A 43 -3.72 9.75 -9.65
N THR A 44 -4.19 8.53 -9.92
CA THR A 44 -5.10 7.80 -9.03
C THR A 44 -4.32 6.69 -8.35
N LEU A 45 -4.08 6.82 -7.05
CA LEU A 45 -3.29 5.90 -6.24
C LEU A 45 -4.20 4.86 -5.57
N LYS A 46 -3.81 3.59 -5.60
CA LYS A 46 -4.57 2.43 -5.11
C LYS A 46 -3.66 1.40 -4.44
N VAL A 47 -4.24 0.61 -3.54
CA VAL A 47 -3.63 -0.58 -2.94
C VAL A 47 -4.41 -1.80 -3.37
N ASP A 48 -3.73 -2.91 -3.65
CA ASP A 48 -4.40 -4.18 -3.94
C ASP A 48 -5.10 -4.75 -2.67
N PRO A 49 -6.05 -5.69 -2.82
CA PRO A 49 -6.80 -6.22 -1.68
C PRO A 49 -5.95 -6.94 -0.62
N ASP A 50 -4.85 -7.56 -1.03
CA ASP A 50 -3.98 -8.33 -0.15
C ASP A 50 -2.91 -7.44 0.52
N GLY A 51 -2.76 -6.20 0.06
CA GLY A 51 -1.89 -5.19 0.66
C GLY A 51 -0.41 -5.33 0.29
N PHE A 52 -0.13 -5.96 -0.85
CA PHE A 52 1.24 -6.17 -1.34
C PHE A 52 1.75 -5.04 -2.23
N PHE A 53 0.88 -4.41 -3.01
CA PHE A 53 1.23 -3.49 -4.07
C PHE A 53 0.56 -2.13 -3.87
N LEU A 54 1.37 -1.10 -3.96
CA LEU A 54 0.92 0.26 -4.20
C LEU A 54 1.04 0.53 -5.70
N TYR A 55 -0.04 0.97 -6.32
CA TYR A 55 -0.07 1.21 -7.75
C TYR A 55 -0.86 2.46 -8.10
N TRP A 56 -0.52 3.06 -9.24
CA TRP A 56 -1.24 4.22 -9.71
C TRP A 56 -1.38 4.25 -11.22
N THR A 57 -2.38 4.99 -11.66
CA THR A 57 -2.57 5.38 -13.05
C THR A 57 -2.48 6.90 -13.18
N GLY A 58 -1.75 7.37 -14.18
CA GLY A 58 -1.48 8.79 -14.43
C GLY A 58 -1.28 9.06 -15.92
N GLY A 59 -1.04 10.32 -16.30
CA GLY A 59 -0.87 10.77 -17.69
C GLY A 59 -0.14 9.79 -18.62
N ALA A 60 -0.60 9.71 -19.87
CA ALA A 60 -0.17 8.76 -20.90
C ALA A 60 -0.34 7.25 -20.57
N ASN A 61 -1.37 6.87 -19.80
CA ASN A 61 -1.77 5.47 -19.54
C ASN A 61 -0.68 4.58 -18.92
N MET A 62 0.30 5.16 -18.22
CA MET A 62 1.31 4.37 -17.53
C MET A 62 0.76 3.81 -16.22
N VAL A 63 0.88 2.50 -16.04
CA VAL A 63 0.63 1.79 -14.78
C VAL A 63 1.99 1.54 -14.14
N SER A 64 2.19 2.04 -12.93
CA SER A 64 3.39 1.74 -12.14
C SER A 64 3.00 0.88 -10.93
N LEU A 65 3.76 -0.19 -10.72
CA LEU A 65 3.60 -1.13 -9.61
C LEU A 65 4.82 -1.01 -8.70
N VAL A 66 4.58 -0.78 -7.41
CA VAL A 66 5.62 -0.86 -6.38
C VAL A 66 5.21 -1.96 -5.42
N GLY A 67 6.07 -2.96 -5.26
CA GLY A 67 5.83 -4.12 -4.40
C GLY A 67 7.09 -4.62 -3.72
N PRO A 68 6.94 -5.55 -2.76
CA PRO A 68 8.06 -6.14 -2.03
C PRO A 68 9.02 -6.92 -2.94
N THR A 69 10.31 -6.90 -2.60
CA THR A 69 11.39 -7.59 -3.34
C THR A 69 12.00 -8.77 -2.56
N TRP A 70 11.30 -9.28 -1.54
CA TRP A 70 11.76 -10.39 -0.72
C TRP A 70 11.45 -11.75 -1.34
#